data_AF-A0A3D3WC81-F1
#
_entry.id   AF-A0A3D3WC81-F1
#
_cell.length_a   1.000
_cell.length_b   1.000
_cell.length_c   1.000
_cell.angle_alpha   90.00
_cell.angle_beta   90.00
_cell.angle_gamma   90.00
#
_symmetry.space_group_name_H-M   'P 1'
#
loop_
_entity.id
_entity.type
_entity.pdbx_description
1 polymer ?
#
loop_
_entity_poly.entity_id
_entity_poly.type
_entity_poly.pdbx_seq_one_letter_code
_entity_poly.pdbx_strand_id
1 'polypeptide(L)'
;MNFLYYVVDVGFTVYNFLILARCLLSWLPLGMNNGAVRFIYEMTEPFMAPLRRMMGGGFRGVDFSPILAIFILEFAHRMALNLILGMML
;
A
#
# COMPACT_ATOMS: atom_id res chain seq x y z
N MET A 1 8.86 12.13 -20.71
CA MET A 1 7.71 12.04 -19.77
C MET A 1 7.10 10.63 -19.72
N ASN A 2 7.01 9.88 -20.81
CA ASN A 2 6.48 8.49 -20.78
C ASN A 2 7.20 7.56 -19.80
N PHE A 3 8.53 7.60 -19.74
CA PHE A 3 9.29 6.80 -18.77
C PHE A 3 8.90 7.14 -17.31
N LEU A 4 8.76 8.42 -16.98
CA LEU A 4 8.34 8.87 -15.65
C LEU A 4 6.92 8.37 -15.32
N TYR A 5 6.00 8.47 -16.27
CA TYR A 5 4.64 7.95 -16.14
C TYR A 5 4.66 6.46 -15.76
N TYR A 6 5.40 5.62 -16.50
CA TYR A 6 5.47 4.18 -16.23
C TYR A 6 6.15 3.86 -14.90
N VAL A 7 7.22 4.59 -14.53
CA VAL A 7 7.90 4.39 -13.23
C VAL A 7 6.96 4.69 -12.08
N VAL A 8 6.19 5.78 -12.17
CA VAL A 8 5.21 6.17 -11.16
C VAL A 8 4.07 5.15 -11.10
N ASP A 9 3.50 4.78 -12.25
CA ASP A 9 2.43 3.79 -12.36
C ASP A 9 2.81 2.46 -11.71
N VAL A 10 3.94 1.89 -12.15
CA VAL A 10 4.47 0.64 -11.60
C VAL A 10 4.78 0.76 -10.10
N GLY A 11 5.33 1.89 -9.65
CA GLY A 11 5.63 2.11 -8.24
C GLY A 11 4.38 2.05 -7.36
N PHE A 12 3.31 2.75 -7.74
CA PHE A 12 2.03 2.71 -7.04
C PHE A 12 1.39 1.32 -7.11
N THR A 13 1.39 0.67 -8.27
CA THR A 13 0.86 -0.69 -8.45
C THR A 13 1.58 -1.69 -7.54
N VAL A 14 2.92 -1.68 -7.52
CA VAL A 14 3.72 -2.58 -6.66
C VAL A 14 3.41 -2.32 -5.18
N TYR A 15 3.33 -1.07 -4.76
CA TYR A 15 3.04 -0.75 -3.36
C TYR A 15 1.63 -1.18 -2.94
N ASN A 16 0.63 -1.02 -3.82
CA ASN A 16 -0.71 -1.58 -3.63
C ASN A 16 -0.68 -3.11 -3.44
N PHE A 17 0.08 -3.82 -4.28
CA PHE A 17 0.25 -5.27 -4.13
C PHE A 17 0.94 -5.66 -2.82
N LEU A 18 1.89 -4.87 -2.31
CA LEU A 18 2.50 -5.11 -1.00
C LEU A 18 1.47 -4.96 0.14
N ILE A 19 0.60 -3.95 0.08
CA ILE A 19 -0.48 -3.77 1.07
C ILE A 19 -1.49 -4.92 0.99
N LEU A 20 -1.87 -5.34 -0.22
CA LEU A 20 -2.73 -6.49 -0.43
C LEU A 20 -2.10 -7.77 0.10
N ALA A 21 -0.82 -8.00 -0.18
CA ALA A 21 -0.06 -9.14 0.33
C ALA A 21 -0.02 -9.11 1.87
N ARG A 22 0.26 -7.96 2.48
CA ARG A 22 0.20 -7.80 3.95
C ARG A 22 -1.17 -8.17 4.51
N CYS A 23 -2.25 -7.72 3.86
CA CYS A 23 -3.62 -8.05 4.25
C CYS A 23 -3.85 -9.57 4.25
N LEU A 24 -3.49 -10.25 3.15
CA LEU A 24 -3.60 -11.71 3.05
C LEU A 24 -2.72 -12.44 4.08
N LEU A 25 -1.48 -11.96 4.27
CA LEU A 25 -0.55 -12.50 5.27
C LEU A 25 -1.09 -12.37 6.69
N SER A 26 -1.91 -11.35 6.99
CA SER A 26 -2.52 -11.19 8.31
C SER A 26 -3.54 -12.28 8.66
N TRP A 27 -4.09 -12.98 7.66
CA TRP A 27 -4.98 -14.14 7.86
C TRP A 27 -4.25 -15.48 7.88
N LEU A 28 -3.01 -15.50 7.40
CA LEU A 28 -2.19 -16.70 7.39
C LEU A 28 -1.37 -16.79 8.68
N PRO A 29 -1.21 -17.99 9.27
CA PRO A 29 -0.37 -18.18 10.47
C PRO A 29 1.13 -18.23 10.11
N LEU A 30 1.62 -17.23 9.38
CA LEU A 30 3.03 -17.12 8.96
C LEU A 30 3.80 -16.23 9.94
N GLY A 31 4.91 -16.75 10.48
CA GLY A 31 5.77 -16.00 11.39
C GLY A 31 6.70 -15.00 10.68
N MET A 32 7.13 -13.97 11.42
CA MET A 32 8.10 -12.95 10.96
C MET A 32 9.51 -13.49 10.66
N ASN A 33 9.77 -14.78 10.92
CA ASN A 33 11.03 -15.44 10.58
C ASN A 33 11.20 -15.62 9.06
N ASN A 34 10.12 -15.52 8.28
CA ASN A 34 10.20 -15.50 6.83
C ASN A 34 10.62 -14.11 6.33
N GLY A 35 11.77 -14.02 5.67
CA GLY A 35 12.32 -12.76 5.16
C GLY A 35 11.37 -11.99 4.24
N ALA A 36 10.56 -12.68 3.43
CA ALA A 36 9.59 -12.04 2.54
C ALA A 36 8.41 -11.42 3.33
N VAL A 37 7.91 -12.13 4.35
CA VAL A 37 6.87 -11.62 5.24
C VAL A 37 7.39 -10.38 5.98
N ARG A 38 8.58 -10.49 6.57
CA ARG A 38 9.22 -9.36 7.28
C ARG A 38 9.39 -8.15 6.37
N PHE A 39 9.91 -8.35 5.17
CA PHE A 39 10.07 -7.29 4.17
C PHE A 39 8.74 -6.59 3.85
N ILE A 40 7.67 -7.35 3.58
CA ILE A 40 6.36 -6.78 3.28
C ILE A 40 5.86 -5.91 4.45
N TYR A 41 5.95 -6.41 5.68
CA TYR A 41 5.53 -5.65 6.86
C TYR A 41 6.38 -4.40 7.06
N GLU A 42 7.71 -4.48 6.97
CA GLU A 42 8.62 -3.35 7.14
C GLU A 42 8.41 -2.26 6.08
N MET A 43 8.23 -2.63 4.81
CA MET A 43 8.01 -1.67 3.72
C MET A 43 6.65 -0.97 3.79
N THR A 44 5.63 -1.66 4.31
CA THR A 44 4.27 -1.13 4.39
C THR A 44 3.99 -0.43 5.73
N GLU A 45 4.76 -0.69 6.79
CA GLU A 45 4.50 -0.16 8.13
C GLU A 45 4.45 1.37 8.21
N PRO A 46 5.35 2.14 7.57
CA PRO A 46 5.32 3.60 7.65
C PRO A 46 3.99 4.20 7.17
N PHE A 47 3.37 3.59 6.17
CA PHE A 47 2.06 4.01 5.64
C PHE A 47 0.89 3.41 6.44
N MET A 48 1.02 2.15 6.84
CA MET A 48 -0.04 1.41 7.54
C MET A 48 -0.21 1.85 9.01
N ALA A 49 0.88 2.18 9.72
CA ALA A 49 0.84 2.52 11.14
C ALA A 49 -0.01 3.76 11.45
N PRO A 50 0.09 4.89 10.71
CA PRO A 50 -0.81 6.03 10.89
C PRO A 50 -2.28 5.68 10.63
N LEU A 51 -2.56 4.95 9.54
CA LEU A 51 -3.92 4.56 9.16
C LEU A 51 -4.57 3.67 10.22
N ARG A 52 -3.80 2.71 10.74
CA ARG A 52 -4.23 1.83 11.83
C ARG A 52 -4.53 2.61 13.11
N ARG A 53 -3.74 3.64 13.44
CA ARG A 53 -4.01 4.53 14.58
C ARG A 53 -5.27 5.36 14.37
N MET A 54 -5.49 5.90 13.16
CA MET A 54 -6.69 6.68 12.83
C MET A 54 -7.98 5.87 12.99
N MET A 55 -7.95 4.58 12.65
CA MET A 55 -9.11 3.70 12.79
C MET A 55 -9.28 3.07 14.18
N GLY A 56 -8.55 3.55 15.18
CA GLY A 56 -8.71 3.10 16.58
C GLY A 56 -7.98 1.81 16.93
N GLY A 57 -6.91 1.46 16.22
CA GLY A 57 -5.98 0.40 16.65
C GLY A 57 -6.38 -1.04 16.31
N GLY A 58 -7.38 -1.23 15.44
CA GLY A 58 -7.87 -2.53 14.99
C GLY A 58 -9.05 -3.02 15.84
N PHE A 59 -10.23 -3.12 15.24
CA PHE A 59 -11.38 -3.76 15.88
C PHE A 59 -11.11 -5.26 15.99
N ARG A 60 -11.03 -5.79 17.22
CA ARG A 60 -11.18 -7.23 17.52
C ARG A 60 -10.27 -8.18 16.72
N GLY A 61 -9.02 -7.78 16.44
CA GLY A 61 -8.04 -8.64 15.77
C GLY A 61 -8.16 -8.71 14.24
N VAL A 62 -9.09 -7.96 13.63
CA VAL A 62 -9.18 -7.81 12.17
C VAL A 62 -8.74 -6.40 11.80
N ASP A 63 -7.60 -6.31 11.10
CA ASP A 63 -7.06 -5.04 10.63
C ASP A 63 -7.70 -4.69 9.27
N PHE A 64 -8.71 -3.81 9.28
CA PHE A 64 -9.32 -3.28 8.06
C PHE A 64 -8.51 -2.12 7.45
N SER A 65 -7.40 -1.71 8.06
CA SER A 65 -6.59 -0.59 7.55
C SER A 65 -6.06 -0.82 6.12
N PRO A 66 -5.82 -2.05 5.63
CA PRO A 66 -5.40 -2.26 4.25
C PRO A 66 -6.42 -1.77 3.23
N ILE A 67 -7.72 -1.86 3.52
CA ILE A 67 -8.77 -1.38 2.61
C ILE A 67 -8.68 0.14 2.48
N LEU A 68 -8.64 0.85 3.61
CA LEU A 68 -8.49 2.30 3.62
C LEU A 68 -7.17 2.74 2.95
N ALA A 69 -6.09 2.00 3.21
CA ALA A 69 -4.79 2.24 2.63
C ALA A 69 -4.81 2.12 1.09
N ILE A 70 -5.43 1.08 0.55
CA ILE A 70 -5.61 0.88 -0.90
C ILE A 70 -6.44 2.03 -1.49
N PHE A 71 -7.54 2.44 -0.85
CA PHE A 71 -8.35 3.56 -1.34
C PHE A 71 -7.56 4.87 -1.42
N ILE A 72 -6.82 5.22 -0.36
CA ILE A 72 -5.99 6.43 -0.32
C ILE A 72 -4.89 6.36 -1.38
N LEU A 73 -4.26 5.19 -1.53
CA LEU A 73 -3.16 4.99 -2.46
C LEU A 73 -3.64 5.05 -3.92
N GLU A 74 -4.79 4.45 -4.25
CA GLU A 74 -5.41 4.53 -5.57
C GLU A 74 -5.82 5.96 -5.93
N PHE A 75 -6.33 6.72 -4.97
CA PHE A 75 -6.64 8.12 -5.17
C PHE A 75 -5.38 8.92 -5.48
N ALA A 76 -4.33 8.77 -4.65
CA ALA A 76 -3.04 9.41 -4.87
C ALA A 76 -2.39 9.00 -6.21
N HIS A 77 -2.51 7.73 -6.57
CA HIS A 77 -2.00 7.18 -7.83
C HIS A 77 -2.64 7.88 -9.03
N ARG A 78 -3.98 7.92 -9.09
CA ARG A 78 -4.71 8.57 -10.19
C ARG A 78 -4.42 10.06 -10.27
N MET A 79 -4.32 10.74 -9.13
CA MET A 79 -3.92 12.14 -9.10
C MET A 79 -2.53 12.34 -9.68
N ALA A 80 -1.55 11.54 -9.27
CA ALA A 80 -0.17 11.63 -9.77
C ALA A 80 -0.09 11.40 -11.29
N LEU A 81 -0.75 10.36 -11.80
CA LEU A 81 -0.77 10.07 -13.23
C LEU A 81 -1.44 11.18 -14.04
N ASN A 82 -2.57 11.72 -13.57
CA ASN A 82 -3.25 12.83 -14.25
C ASN A 82 -2.40 14.09 -14.30
N LEU A 83 -1.65 14.40 -13.23
CA LEU A 83 -0.72 15.53 -13.22
C LEU A 83 0.40 15.33 -14.24
N ILE A 84 0.98 14.13 -14.31
CA ILE A 84 2.04 13.80 -15.27
C ILE A 84 1.53 13.87 -16.70
N LEU A 85 0.33 13.32 -16.97
CA LEU A 85 -0.32 13.39 -18.27
C LEU A 85 -0.64 14.83 -18.68
N GLY A 86 -1.10 15.65 -17.73
CA GLY A 86 -1.36 17.08 -17.99
C GLY A 86 -0.09 17.86 -18.35
N MET A 87 1.08 17.44 -17.89
CA MET A 87 2.38 18.03 -18.29
C MET A 87 2.88 17.52 -19.65
N MET A 88 2.27 16.48 -20.22
CA MET A 88 2.64 15.90 -21.50
C MET A 88 1.89 16.51 -22.69
N LEU A 89 0.72 17.10 -22.41
CA LEU A 89 -0.11 17.85 -23.37
C LEU A 89 0.42 19.27 -23.52
#